data_AF-A0A7Y5KFV1-F1
#
_entry.id   AF-A0A7Y5KFV1-F1
#
_cell.length_a   1.000
_cell.length_b   1.000
_cell.length_c   1.000
_cell.angle_alpha   90.00
_cell.angle_beta   90.00
_cell.angle_gamma   90.00
#
_symmetry.space_group_name_H-M   'P 1'
#
loop_
_entity.id
_entity.type
_entity.pdbx_description
1 polymer ?
#
loop_
_entity_poly.entity_id
_entity_poly.type
_entity_poly.pdbx_seq_one_letter_code
_entity_poly.pdbx_strand_id
1 'polypeptide(L)'
;MEDGAVMFMGRLVKHPNDTIIYGRAIGMRHVPGRDDATVKDKQLRTWKEKWPNYIRVHHAEFVAGTLANGISLGEMMDALKFDSFATTQRNAASRKGNTDPRKAYIRQPAVELSPQGMAWLNERLEATFAQHGKLAPSELELLDWPTLPLQKKKGGG
;
A
#
# COMPACT_ATOMS: atom_id res chain seq x y z
N MET A 1 11.26 0.66 -4.07
CA MET A 1 10.79 -0.19 -2.98
C MET A 1 11.78 -1.30 -2.78
N GLU A 2 12.16 -1.57 -1.54
CA GLU A 2 12.99 -2.71 -1.20
C GLU A 2 12.16 -3.99 -1.18
N ASP A 3 12.80 -5.10 -1.49
CA ASP A 3 12.15 -6.40 -1.44
C ASP A 3 11.88 -6.76 0.03
N GLY A 4 10.68 -7.24 0.34
CA GLY A 4 10.29 -7.58 1.72
C GLY A 4 9.67 -6.42 2.52
N ALA A 5 9.55 -5.22 1.93
CA ALA A 5 8.91 -4.10 2.60
C ALA A 5 7.43 -4.37 2.86
N VAL A 6 6.95 -4.14 4.08
CA VAL A 6 5.51 -4.20 4.37
C VAL A 6 4.83 -2.97 3.78
N MET A 7 3.79 -3.23 3.00
CA MET A 7 2.94 -2.21 2.41
C MET A 7 1.57 -2.25 3.05
N PHE A 8 1.07 -1.10 3.49
CA PHE A 8 -0.34 -0.94 3.82
C PHE A 8 -1.11 -0.45 2.61
N MET A 9 -2.24 -1.08 2.31
CA MET A 9 -3.11 -0.70 1.22
C MET A 9 -4.21 0.22 1.75
N GLY A 10 -4.25 1.43 1.20
CA GLY A 10 -5.20 2.47 1.57
C GLY A 10 -6.11 2.86 0.41
N ARG A 11 -7.33 3.29 0.74
CA ARG A 11 -8.25 3.91 -0.22
C ARG A 11 -8.76 5.24 0.32
N LEU A 12 -8.67 6.28 -0.51
CA LEU A 12 -9.30 7.57 -0.22
C LEU A 12 -10.83 7.44 -0.28
N VAL A 13 -11.51 7.86 0.78
CA VAL A 13 -12.98 7.89 0.88
C VAL A 13 -13.46 9.34 1.10
N LYS A 14 -14.75 9.61 0.84
CA LYS A 14 -15.32 10.98 0.92
C LYS A 14 -15.94 11.30 2.28
N HIS A 15 -16.47 10.30 2.97
CA HIS A 15 -17.15 10.44 4.26
C HIS A 15 -16.64 9.35 5.21
N PRO A 16 -15.62 9.64 6.05
CA PRO A 16 -14.89 10.91 6.17
C PRO A 16 -13.96 11.18 4.97
N ASN A 17 -13.47 12.41 4.80
CA ASN A 17 -12.44 12.72 3.80
C ASN A 17 -11.07 12.20 4.28
N ASP A 18 -10.83 10.90 4.12
CA ASP A 18 -9.68 10.22 4.71
C ASP A 18 -9.19 9.04 3.86
N THR A 19 -7.95 8.61 4.10
CA THR A 19 -7.45 7.32 3.60
C THR A 19 -7.70 6.23 4.61
N ILE A 20 -8.49 5.22 4.20
CA ILE A 20 -8.76 4.05 5.02
C ILE A 20 -7.85 2.90 4.62
N ILE A 21 -7.08 2.42 5.59
CA ILE A 21 -6.22 1.23 5.47
C ILE A 21 -7.07 -0.01 5.65
N TYR A 22 -7.09 -0.90 4.66
CA TYR A 22 -7.97 -2.08 4.63
C TYR A 22 -7.21 -3.40 4.50
N GLY A 23 -5.88 -3.34 4.45
CA GLY A 23 -5.04 -4.52 4.37
C GLY A 23 -3.56 -4.18 4.33
N ARG A 24 -2.74 -5.23 4.34
CA ARG A 24 -1.30 -5.14 4.18
C ARG A 24 -0.77 -6.27 3.30
N ALA A 25 0.40 -6.09 2.72
CA ALA A 25 1.08 -7.12 1.94
C ALA A 25 2.59 -6.91 1.99
N ILE A 26 3.34 -7.85 1.44
CA ILE A 26 4.78 -7.72 1.29
C ILE A 26 5.09 -7.28 -0.14
N GLY A 27 5.77 -6.14 -0.25
CA GLY A 27 6.20 -5.53 -1.50
C GLY A 27 7.35 -6.29 -2.13
N MET A 28 7.30 -6.39 -3.46
CA MET A 28 8.38 -6.90 -4.27
C MET A 28 9.18 -5.76 -4.88
N ARG A 29 10.50 -5.93 -5.03
CA ARG A 29 11.30 -4.98 -5.79
C ARG A 29 10.79 -4.90 -7.24
N HIS A 30 10.66 -3.68 -7.75
CA HIS A 30 10.27 -3.42 -9.13
C HIS A 30 11.31 -4.01 -10.10
N VAL A 31 10.82 -4.69 -11.13
CA VAL A 31 11.60 -5.27 -12.22
C VAL A 31 11.13 -4.65 -13.54
N PRO A 32 11.97 -3.84 -14.21
CA PRO A 32 11.64 -3.26 -15.51
C PRO A 32 11.19 -4.31 -16.53
N GLY A 33 10.20 -3.96 -17.36
CA GLY A 33 9.59 -4.83 -18.36
C GLY A 33 8.57 -5.83 -17.78
N ARG A 34 8.84 -6.44 -16.62
CA ARG A 34 7.88 -7.35 -15.92
C ARG A 34 6.75 -6.56 -15.26
N ASP A 35 7.10 -5.39 -14.72
CA ASP A 35 6.24 -4.58 -13.86
C ASP A 35 5.73 -3.33 -14.58
N ASP A 36 5.83 -3.31 -15.91
CA ASP A 36 5.36 -2.23 -16.75
C ASP A 36 4.06 -2.65 -17.47
N ALA A 37 3.15 -1.69 -17.64
CA ALA A 37 1.94 -1.86 -18.42
C ALA A 37 2.28 -2.26 -19.85
N THR A 38 1.73 -3.39 -20.29
CA THR A 38 1.84 -3.85 -21.67
C THR A 38 1.08 -2.92 -22.61
N VAL A 39 1.31 -3.05 -23.92
CA VAL A 39 0.52 -2.31 -24.93
C VAL A 39 -0.98 -2.62 -24.78
N LYS A 40 -1.32 -3.89 -24.54
CA LYS A 40 -2.71 -4.33 -24.30
C LYS A 40 -3.30 -3.70 -23.04
N ASP A 41 -2.51 -3.57 -21.98
CA ASP A 41 -2.94 -2.89 -20.75
C ASP A 41 -3.27 -1.41 -20.99
N LYS A 42 -2.45 -0.72 -21.77
CA LYS A 42 -2.63 0.71 -22.11
C LYS A 42 -3.85 0.92 -23.00
N GLN A 43 -4.09 0.01 -23.95
CA GLN A 43 -5.30 0.00 -24.77
C GLN A 43 -6.57 -0.21 -23.93
N LEU A 44 -6.52 -1.11 -22.93
CA LEU A 44 -7.65 -1.38 -22.05
C LEU A 44 -7.88 -0.24 -21.05
N ARG A 45 -6.82 0.43 -20.60
CA ARG A 45 -6.85 1.46 -19.55
C ARG A 45 -5.90 2.59 -19.93
N THR A 46 -6.41 3.60 -20.61
CA THR A 46 -5.63 4.72 -21.16
C THR A 46 -4.81 5.48 -20.11
N TRP A 47 -5.27 5.54 -18.86
CA TRP A 47 -4.49 6.15 -17.77
C TRP A 47 -3.14 5.46 -17.50
N LYS A 48 -2.96 4.20 -17.92
CA LYS A 48 -1.67 3.47 -17.84
C LYS A 48 -0.62 3.99 -18.82
N GLU A 49 -0.96 4.87 -19.75
CA GLU A 49 0.03 5.60 -20.56
C GLU A 49 0.85 6.56 -19.67
N LYS A 50 0.18 7.20 -18.71
CA LYS A 50 0.80 8.12 -17.75
C LYS A 50 1.34 7.40 -16.52
N TRP A 51 0.69 6.32 -16.11
CA TRP A 51 1.03 5.54 -14.91
C TRP A 51 1.21 4.06 -15.25
N PRO A 52 2.30 3.69 -15.97
CA PRO A 52 2.47 2.32 -16.47
C PRO A 52 2.99 1.34 -15.42
N ASN A 53 3.55 1.82 -14.30
CA ASN A 53 4.28 0.95 -13.38
C ASN A 53 3.31 0.26 -12.41
N TYR A 54 3.38 -1.07 -12.35
CA TYR A 54 2.70 -1.86 -11.35
C TYR A 54 3.51 -1.96 -10.08
N ILE A 55 2.82 -1.84 -8.95
CA ILE A 55 3.34 -2.28 -7.66
C ILE A 55 2.93 -3.74 -7.50
N ARG A 56 3.91 -4.61 -7.30
CA ARG A 56 3.67 -6.03 -7.02
C ARG A 56 3.82 -6.31 -5.55
N VAL A 57 2.89 -7.12 -5.05
CA VAL A 57 2.87 -7.57 -3.66
C VAL A 57 2.56 -9.07 -3.63
N HIS A 58 2.93 -9.70 -2.53
CA HIS A 58 2.55 -11.07 -2.21
C HIS A 58 2.16 -11.19 -0.73
N HIS A 59 1.61 -12.35 -0.34
CA HIS A 59 1.15 -12.60 1.03
C HIS A 59 0.23 -11.48 1.52
N ALA A 60 -0.73 -11.09 0.68
CA ALA A 60 -1.65 -10.01 0.99
C ALA A 60 -2.70 -10.50 2.01
N GLU A 61 -2.96 -9.66 2.99
CA GLU A 61 -3.96 -9.85 4.03
C GLU A 61 -4.93 -8.68 3.98
N PHE A 62 -6.22 -8.98 3.84
CA PHE A 62 -7.28 -7.99 3.73
C PHE A 62 -8.37 -8.26 4.75
N VAL A 63 -8.97 -7.19 5.26
CA VAL A 63 -10.10 -7.29 6.20
C VAL A 63 -11.29 -7.91 5.47
N ALA A 64 -11.89 -8.96 6.04
CA ALA A 64 -13.14 -9.54 5.53
C ALA A 64 -14.34 -8.67 5.91
N GLY A 65 -14.39 -7.46 5.37
CA GLY A 65 -15.40 -6.47 5.71
C GLY A 65 -15.48 -5.34 4.69
N THR A 66 -16.19 -4.29 5.06
CA THR A 66 -16.30 -3.09 4.24
C THR A 66 -15.16 -2.11 4.55
N LEU A 67 -14.98 -1.09 3.73
CA LEU A 67 -14.05 0.00 4.05
C LEU A 67 -14.39 0.69 5.38
N ALA A 68 -15.64 0.64 5.86
CA ALA A 68 -16.00 1.19 7.16
C ALA A 68 -15.36 0.43 8.33
N ASN A 69 -14.86 -0.78 8.10
CA ASN A 69 -14.14 -1.59 9.09
C ASN A 69 -12.63 -1.36 9.07
N GLY A 70 -12.11 -0.57 8.12
CA GLY A 70 -10.68 -0.29 8.02
C GLY A 70 -10.21 0.78 9.01
N ILE A 71 -8.93 1.10 8.94
CA ILE A 71 -8.26 1.98 9.89
C ILE A 71 -8.04 3.35 9.27
N SER A 72 -8.39 4.40 10.00
CA SER A 72 -8.15 5.78 9.59
C SER A 72 -6.65 6.12 9.61
N LEU A 73 -6.08 6.44 8.44
CA LEU A 73 -4.75 7.06 8.38
C LEU A 73 -4.80 8.48 8.95
N GLY A 74 -5.96 9.14 8.81
CA GLY A 74 -6.44 10.27 9.59
C GLY A 74 -6.00 10.22 11.05
N GLU A 75 -6.60 9.31 11.80
CA GLU A 75 -6.39 9.14 13.24
C GLU A 75 -4.94 8.84 13.59
N MET A 76 -4.24 8.03 12.77
CA MET A 76 -2.81 7.77 12.99
C MET A 76 -2.02 9.08 12.98
N MET A 77 -2.25 9.93 11.98
CA MET A 77 -1.53 11.19 11.85
C MET A 77 -1.84 12.16 12.99
N ASP A 78 -3.07 12.16 13.51
CA ASP A 78 -3.44 13.02 14.65
C ASP A 78 -2.83 12.51 15.96
N ALA A 79 -2.79 11.19 16.14
CA ALA A 79 -2.22 10.54 17.31
C ALA A 79 -0.69 10.69 17.38
N LEU A 80 0.00 10.44 16.26
CA LEU A 80 1.47 10.40 16.22
C LEU A 80 2.11 11.72 15.77
N LYS A 81 1.37 12.61 15.11
CA LYS A 81 1.87 13.89 14.61
C LYS A 81 3.12 13.67 13.74
N PHE A 82 4.24 14.33 14.04
CA PHE A 82 5.47 14.21 13.25
C PHE A 82 6.07 12.79 13.29
N ASP A 83 5.71 11.96 14.27
CA ASP A 83 6.12 10.55 14.36
C ASP A 83 5.30 9.63 13.45
N SER A 84 4.47 10.15 12.55
CA SER A 84 3.69 9.33 11.60
C SER A 84 4.54 8.73 10.48
N PHE A 85 5.37 9.57 9.87
CA PHE A 85 6.15 9.23 8.68
C PHE A 85 7.64 9.40 8.94
N ALA A 86 8.46 8.59 8.28
CA ALA A 86 9.91 8.59 8.48
C ALA A 86 10.54 9.96 8.15
N THR A 87 10.00 10.65 7.15
CA THR A 87 10.48 11.99 6.73
C THR A 87 10.13 13.06 7.75
N THR A 88 8.90 13.10 8.26
CA THR A 88 8.48 14.08 9.28
C THR A 88 9.22 13.89 10.59
N GLN A 89 9.49 12.63 10.97
CA GLN A 89 10.26 12.30 12.16
C GLN A 89 11.73 12.76 12.03
N ARG A 90 12.38 12.48 10.90
CA ARG A 90 13.75 12.97 10.61
C ARG A 90 13.83 14.49 10.59
N ASN A 91 12.83 15.16 10.04
CA ASN A 91 12.76 16.62 10.01
C ASN A 91 12.60 17.22 11.41
N ALA A 92 11.80 16.58 12.28
CA ALA A 92 11.66 16.98 13.67
C ALA A 92 12.98 16.83 14.44
N ALA A 93 13.66 15.69 14.28
CA ALA A 93 14.96 15.43 14.92
C ALA A 93 16.05 16.42 14.49
N SER A 94 16.08 16.78 13.20
CA SER A 94 17.05 17.74 12.65
C SER A 94 16.63 19.20 12.77
N ARG A 95 15.42 19.48 13.29
CA ARG A 95 14.79 20.81 13.36
C ARG A 95 14.76 21.54 12.01
N LYS A 96 14.65 20.78 10.92
CA LYS A 96 14.72 21.30 9.55
C LYS A 96 13.71 20.58 8.67
N GLY A 97 12.95 21.32 7.87
CA GLY A 97 11.99 20.78 6.92
C GLY A 97 10.58 20.63 7.48
N ASN A 98 9.71 19.94 6.73
CA ASN A 98 8.30 19.79 7.08
C ASN A 98 8.09 18.68 8.14
N THR A 99 7.45 19.03 9.26
CA THR A 99 7.08 18.09 10.32
C THR A 99 5.59 17.74 10.34
N ASP A 100 4.79 18.40 9.51
CA ASP A 100 3.35 18.17 9.41
C ASP A 100 3.07 16.91 8.55
N PRO A 101 2.50 15.84 9.13
CA PRO A 101 2.24 14.59 8.41
C PRO A 101 1.18 14.76 7.33
N ARG A 102 0.19 15.66 7.50
CA ARG A 102 -0.83 15.92 6.48
C ARG A 102 -0.18 16.47 5.22
N LYS A 103 0.73 17.45 5.38
CA LYS A 103 1.50 18.01 4.28
C LYS A 103 2.46 17.02 3.64
N ALA A 104 3.06 16.12 4.43
CA ALA A 104 3.96 15.09 3.92
C ALA A 104 3.24 14.03 3.08
N TYR A 105 2.00 13.70 3.43
CA TYR A 105 1.19 12.71 2.73
C TYR A 105 0.57 13.23 1.42
N ILE A 106 0.21 14.52 1.39
CA ILE A 106 -0.43 15.14 0.23
C ILE A 106 0.42 14.96 -1.04
N ARG A 107 -0.23 14.45 -2.10
CA ARG A 107 0.31 14.29 -3.48
C ARG A 107 1.35 13.18 -3.67
N GLN A 108 1.59 12.31 -2.69
CA GLN A 108 2.47 11.17 -2.87
C GLN A 108 1.68 9.89 -3.18
N PRO A 109 2.11 9.07 -4.17
CA PRO A 109 1.47 7.79 -4.45
C PRO A 109 1.73 6.76 -3.33
N ALA A 110 2.79 6.95 -2.53
CA ALA A 110 3.12 6.19 -1.33
C ALA A 110 4.02 7.04 -0.43
N VAL A 111 3.97 6.80 0.89
CA VAL A 111 4.83 7.44 1.89
C VAL A 111 5.42 6.37 2.81
N GLU A 112 6.66 6.58 3.23
CA GLU A 112 7.33 5.70 4.19
C GLU A 112 6.88 6.03 5.62
N LEU A 113 6.32 5.04 6.31
CA LEU A 113 5.95 5.14 7.72
C LEU A 113 7.20 5.21 8.59
N SER A 114 7.10 5.92 9.72
CA SER A 114 8.07 5.75 10.80
C SER A 114 7.91 4.36 11.45
N PRO A 115 8.85 3.93 12.31
CA PRO A 115 8.65 2.75 13.16
C PRO A 115 7.37 2.82 14.00
N GLN A 116 7.01 4.00 14.52
CA GLN A 116 5.82 4.22 15.33
C GLN A 116 4.54 4.13 14.50
N GLY A 117 4.52 4.71 13.30
CA GLY A 117 3.38 4.63 12.38
C GLY A 117 3.14 3.20 11.91
N MET A 118 4.21 2.48 11.60
CA MET A 118 4.19 1.05 11.26
C MET A 118 3.59 0.21 12.39
N ALA A 119 4.07 0.39 13.63
CA ALA A 119 3.57 -0.33 14.79
C ALA A 119 2.08 -0.01 15.05
N TRP A 120 1.71 1.28 14.99
CA TRP A 120 0.34 1.75 15.24
C TRP A 120 -0.68 1.16 14.26
N LEU A 121 -0.33 1.13 12.96
CA LEU A 121 -1.20 0.54 11.94
C LEU A 121 -1.26 -0.98 12.05
N ASN A 122 -0.14 -1.65 12.30
CA ASN A 122 -0.13 -3.11 12.46
C ASN A 122 -1.00 -3.54 13.65
N GLU A 123 -0.85 -2.91 14.81
CA GLU A 123 -1.63 -3.24 16.01
C GLU A 123 -3.14 -3.16 15.73
N ARG A 124 -3.58 -2.05 15.13
CA ARG A 124 -5.00 -1.84 14.82
C ARG A 124 -5.48 -2.78 13.73
N LEU A 125 -4.64 -3.09 12.74
CA LEU A 125 -5.00 -4.01 11.67
C LEU A 125 -5.14 -5.44 12.18
N GLU A 126 -4.28 -5.88 13.10
CA GLU A 126 -4.46 -7.16 13.79
C GLU A 126 -5.74 -7.19 14.60
N ALA A 127 -6.08 -6.10 15.31
CA ALA A 127 -7.36 -6.01 16.03
C ALA A 127 -8.55 -6.10 15.07
N THR A 128 -8.51 -5.39 13.94
CA THR A 128 -9.53 -5.46 12.89
C THR A 128 -9.64 -6.87 12.32
N PHE A 129 -8.51 -7.56 12.06
CA PHE A 129 -8.51 -8.94 11.60
C PHE A 129 -9.09 -9.91 12.63
N ALA A 130 -8.80 -9.71 13.92
CA ALA A 130 -9.36 -10.52 14.98
C ALA A 130 -10.89 -10.33 15.10
N GLN A 131 -11.38 -9.12 14.85
CA GLN A 131 -12.80 -8.79 14.96
C GLN A 131 -13.62 -9.20 13.73
N HIS A 132 -13.10 -8.95 12.53
CA HIS A 132 -13.84 -9.10 11.27
C HIS A 132 -13.36 -10.25 10.40
N GLY A 133 -12.24 -10.89 10.76
CA GLY A 133 -11.60 -11.92 9.95
C GLY A 133 -10.76 -11.35 8.81
N LYS A 134 -10.15 -12.27 8.07
CA LYS A 134 -9.37 -12.01 6.86
C LYS A 134 -10.07 -12.62 5.66
N LEU A 135 -9.98 -11.97 4.50
CA LEU A 135 -10.43 -12.59 3.24
C LEU A 135 -9.67 -13.90 3.01
N ALA A 136 -10.39 -14.95 2.65
CA ALA A 136 -9.79 -16.24 2.38
C ALA A 136 -8.97 -16.21 1.07
N PRO A 137 -7.92 -17.04 0.93
CA PRO A 137 -7.14 -17.10 -0.30
C PRO A 137 -8.00 -17.34 -1.55
N SER A 138 -9.02 -18.20 -1.46
CA SER A 138 -9.96 -18.48 -2.55
C SER A 138 -10.78 -17.26 -2.98
N GLU A 139 -11.08 -16.35 -2.05
CA GLU A 139 -11.77 -15.09 -2.38
C GLU A 139 -10.82 -14.10 -3.08
N LEU A 140 -9.54 -14.14 -2.75
CA LEU A 140 -8.51 -13.33 -3.41
C LEU A 140 -8.21 -13.82 -4.83
N GLU A 141 -8.37 -15.10 -5.11
CA GLU A 141 -8.24 -15.68 -6.45
C GLU A 141 -9.34 -15.23 -7.42
N LEU A 142 -10.51 -14.84 -6.90
CA LEU A 142 -11.61 -14.27 -7.68
C LEU A 142 -11.40 -12.80 -8.05
N LEU A 143 -10.43 -12.13 -7.41
CA LEU A 143 -10.04 -10.78 -7.80
C LEU A 143 -9.36 -10.86 -9.17
N ASP A 144 -9.75 -9.99 -10.10
CA ASP A 144 -9.28 -9.99 -11.48
C ASP A 144 -7.75 -9.74 -11.54
N TRP A 145 -6.97 -10.82 -11.51
CA TRP A 145 -5.53 -10.80 -11.66
C TRP A 145 -5.17 -10.90 -13.14
N PRO A 146 -4.41 -9.96 -13.71
CA PRO A 146 -3.94 -10.12 -15.07
C PRO A 146 -3.06 -11.37 -15.17
N THR A 147 -3.50 -12.36 -15.96
CA THR A 147 -2.68 -13.53 -16.30
C THR A 147 -1.45 -13.06 -17.08
N LEU A 148 -0.28 -13.19 -16.46
CA LEU A 148 0.98 -12.97 -17.15
C LEU A 148 1.33 -14.22 -17.95
N PRO A 149 1.85 -14.06 -19.18
CA PRO A 149 2.40 -15.21 -19.89
C PRO A 149 3.52 -15.83 -19.06
N LEU A 150 3.46 -17.14 -18.84
CA LEU A 150 4.50 -17.92 -18.17
C LEU A 150 5.84 -17.63 -18.84
N GLN A 151 6.83 -17.17 -18.08
CA GLN A 151 8.19 -17.03 -18.59
C GLN A 151 8.67 -18.42 -19.01
N LYS A 152 8.90 -18.61 -20.32
CA LYS A 152 9.62 -19.79 -20.82
C LYS A 152 10.99 -19.80 -20.14
N LYS A 153 11.24 -20.76 -19.24
CA LYS A 153 12.60 -21.11 -18.83
C LYS A 153 13.41 -21.34 -20.11
N LYS A 154 14.43 -20.52 -20.35
CA LYS A 154 15.45 -20.84 -21.35
C LYS A 154 16.05 -22.18 -20.93
N GLY A 155 15.78 -23.22 -21.71
CA GLY A 155 16.43 -24.52 -21.54
C GLY A 155 17.93 -24.34 -21.69
N GLY A 156 18.69 -24.80 -20.69
CA GLY A 156 20.13 -25.01 -20.85
C GLY A 156 20.34 -26.14 -21.85
N GLY A 157 21.11 -25.84 -22.90
CA GLY A 157 21.79 -26.85 -23.70
C GLY A 157 23.12 -27.22 -23.05
#